data_AF-A0A6G1RLB0-F1
#
_entry.id   AF-A0A6G1RLB0-F1
#
_cell.length_a   1.000
_cell.length_b   1.000
_cell.length_c   1.000
_cell.angle_alpha   90.00
_cell.angle_beta   90.00
_cell.angle_gamma   90.00
#
_symmetry.space_group_name_H-M   'P 1'
#
loop_
_entity.id
_entity.type
_entity.pdbx_description
1 polymer ?
#
loop_
_entity_poly.entity_id
_entity_poly.type
_entity_poly.pdbx_seq_one_letter_code
_entity_poly.pdbx_strand_id
1 'polypeptide(L)'
;EFMRKQGFGIDYAKLESYYIQKILDIVSFYNKRHVVWQEVFDNKAQLKPDTVVQVWKDNNYAHELSRVTGAGLTAILSAPWYLDYISYGQDWKKYYSIEPLNFPGSEKQKKLLIGGEACLWGEFVDATNLTPRLWPRASAVGERLWSSRNVTSLKDAYTRLTNHRCRMLHRGIAAEPVFIGYCAREARG
;
A
#
# COMPACT_ATOMS: atom_id res chain seq x y z
N GLU A 1 20.19 13.70 28.26
CA GLU A 1 19.49 14.33 29.41
C GLU A 1 17.96 14.15 29.38
N PHE A 2 17.28 14.46 28.27
CA PHE A 2 15.82 14.38 28.15
C PHE A 2 15.23 12.99 28.47
N MET A 3 15.81 11.91 27.92
CA MET A 3 15.41 10.52 28.21
C MET A 3 15.36 10.20 29.71
N ARG A 4 16.36 10.69 30.46
CA ARG A 4 16.45 10.52 31.91
C ARG A 4 15.35 11.31 32.63
N LYS A 5 15.08 12.55 32.21
CA LYS A 5 14.02 13.40 32.80
C LYS A 5 12.63 12.81 32.60
N GLN A 6 12.37 12.19 31.45
CA GLN A 6 11.08 11.58 31.14
C GLN A 6 10.93 10.13 31.67
N GLY A 7 11.98 9.57 32.28
CA GLY A 7 11.94 8.18 32.78
C GLY A 7 11.87 7.12 31.67
N PHE A 8 12.31 7.44 30.45
CA PHE A 8 12.29 6.49 29.32
C PHE A 8 13.44 5.48 29.37
N GLY A 9 14.49 5.76 30.15
CA GLY A 9 15.67 4.89 30.24
C GLY A 9 16.42 4.84 28.90
N ILE A 10 16.67 3.64 28.39
CA ILE A 10 17.30 3.38 27.08
C ILE A 10 16.30 2.94 26.00
N ASP A 11 15.01 2.97 26.32
CA ASP A 11 13.93 2.56 25.41
C ASP A 11 13.54 3.73 24.51
N TYR A 12 14.16 3.78 23.33
CA TYR A 12 13.91 4.85 22.36
C TYR A 12 12.52 4.77 21.70
N ALA A 13 11.83 3.63 21.77
CA ALA A 13 10.45 3.53 21.28
C ALA A 13 9.48 4.40 22.11
N LYS A 14 9.77 4.59 23.41
CA LYS A 14 9.03 5.54 24.26
C LYS A 14 9.27 6.99 23.85
N LEU A 15 10.49 7.33 23.41
CA LEU A 15 10.80 8.66 22.92
C LEU A 15 10.07 8.96 21.61
N GLU A 16 10.05 8.00 20.69
CA GLU A 16 9.28 8.08 19.45
C GLU A 16 7.77 8.20 19.75
N SER A 17 7.25 7.37 20.66
CA SER A 17 5.85 7.43 21.11
C SER A 17 5.49 8.79 21.71
N TYR A 18 6.38 9.37 22.50
CA TYR A 18 6.21 10.73 23.04
C TYR A 18 6.14 11.79 21.93
N TYR A 19 7.03 11.69 20.94
CA TYR A 19 7.06 12.61 19.81
C TYR A 19 5.79 12.50 18.96
N ILE A 20 5.43 11.28 18.55
CA ILE A 20 4.29 11.06 17.66
C ILE A 20 2.97 11.46 18.34
N GLN A 21 2.81 11.20 19.65
CA GLN A 21 1.62 11.61 20.40
C GLN A 21 1.38 13.12 20.28
N LYS A 22 2.44 13.94 20.44
CA LYS A 22 2.32 15.39 20.29
C LYS A 22 1.88 15.81 18.89
N ILE A 23 2.40 15.14 17.86
CA ILE A 23 1.99 15.42 16.48
C ILE A 23 0.52 15.03 16.26
N LEU A 24 0.10 13.86 16.76
CA LEU A 24 -1.29 13.41 16.66
C LEU A 24 -2.25 14.38 17.37
N ASP A 25 -1.85 14.93 18.53
CA ASP A 25 -2.66 15.91 19.25
C ASP A 25 -2.80 17.24 18.51
N ILE A 26 -1.73 17.73 17.88
CA ILE A 26 -1.77 18.92 17.02
C ILE A 26 -2.71 18.70 15.83
N VAL A 27 -2.61 17.56 15.15
CA VAL A 27 -3.46 17.26 13.99
C VAL A 27 -4.94 17.11 14.41
N SER A 28 -5.20 16.49 15.57
CA SER A 28 -6.55 16.41 16.13
C SER A 28 -7.13 17.77 16.51
N PHE A 29 -6.31 18.70 17.00
CA PHE A 29 -6.75 20.06 17.30
C PHE A 29 -7.35 20.75 16.07
N TYR A 30 -6.88 20.40 14.86
CA TYR A 30 -7.42 20.87 13.59
C TYR A 30 -8.57 20.01 13.02
N ASN A 31 -9.15 19.10 13.80
CA ASN A 31 -10.20 18.17 13.39
C ASN A 31 -9.83 17.34 12.15
N LYS A 32 -8.56 16.94 12.05
CA LYS A 32 -8.06 16.07 11.00
C LYS A 32 -7.82 14.66 11.55
N ARG A 33 -8.05 13.68 10.68
CA ARG A 33 -7.71 12.27 10.91
C ARG A 33 -6.27 12.00 10.49
N HIS A 34 -5.66 11.00 11.10
CA HIS A 34 -4.25 10.64 10.90
C HIS A 34 -4.16 9.33 10.15
N VAL A 35 -3.20 9.25 9.23
CA VAL A 35 -2.70 8.00 8.68
C VAL A 35 -1.25 7.87 9.15
N VAL A 36 -0.90 6.73 9.74
CA VAL A 36 0.44 6.46 10.24
C VAL A 36 0.96 5.14 9.67
N TRP A 37 2.26 5.02 9.46
CA TRP A 37 2.89 3.73 9.19
C TRP A 37 2.82 2.82 10.42
N GLN A 38 2.86 1.50 10.19
CA GLN A 38 2.66 0.48 11.22
C GLN A 38 3.61 0.58 12.43
N GLU A 39 4.80 1.16 12.28
CA GLU A 39 5.78 1.33 13.36
C GLU A 39 5.18 2.00 14.58
N VAL A 40 4.33 3.01 14.38
CA VAL A 40 3.71 3.75 15.47
C VAL A 40 2.83 2.81 16.32
N PHE A 41 2.13 1.88 15.66
CA PHE A 41 1.34 0.85 16.33
C PHE A 41 2.22 -0.27 16.94
N ASP A 42 3.25 -0.71 16.23
CA ASP A 42 4.21 -1.72 16.69
C ASP A 42 4.94 -1.29 17.96
N ASN A 43 5.35 -0.03 18.01
CA ASN A 43 6.07 0.60 19.12
C ASN A 43 5.14 1.02 20.28
N LYS A 44 3.87 0.60 20.24
CA LYS A 44 2.87 0.78 21.31
C LYS A 44 2.57 2.24 21.65
N ALA A 45 2.66 3.14 20.68
CA ALA A 45 2.18 4.49 20.86
C ALA A 45 0.66 4.49 21.14
N GLN A 46 0.19 5.46 21.91
CA GLN A 46 -1.23 5.58 22.21
C GLN A 46 -1.95 6.20 21.00
N LEU A 47 -2.66 5.36 20.25
CA LEU A 47 -3.39 5.80 19.07
C LEU A 47 -4.84 6.12 19.41
N LYS A 48 -5.36 7.21 18.82
CA LYS A 48 -6.79 7.54 18.91
C LYS A 48 -7.61 6.54 18.08
N PRO A 49 -8.85 6.22 18.46
CA PRO A 49 -9.66 5.21 17.76
C PRO A 49 -9.90 5.50 16.27
N ASP A 50 -9.83 6.77 15.86
CA ASP A 50 -10.01 7.22 14.47
C ASP A 50 -8.71 7.24 13.65
N THR A 51 -7.59 6.82 14.24
CA THR A 51 -6.29 6.68 13.54
C THR A 51 -6.36 5.52 12.54
N VAL A 52 -5.86 5.77 11.33
CA VAL A 52 -5.68 4.74 10.30
C VAL A 52 -4.22 4.28 10.31
N VAL A 53 -4.01 2.97 10.32
CA VAL A 53 -2.67 2.36 10.29
C VAL A 53 -2.40 1.77 8.90
N GLN A 54 -1.30 2.17 8.27
CA GLN A 54 -0.86 1.65 6.99
C GLN A 54 0.18 0.54 7.19
N VAL A 55 -0.21 -0.69 6.83
CA VAL A 55 0.63 -1.90 6.95
C VAL A 55 1.48 -2.05 5.69
N TRP A 56 2.80 -2.03 5.87
CA TRP A 56 3.77 -1.92 4.77
C TRP A 56 4.93 -2.90 4.84
N LYS A 57 5.25 -3.45 6.00
CA LYS A 57 6.29 -4.47 6.13
C LYS A 57 5.77 -5.79 5.59
N ASP A 58 6.51 -6.38 4.64
CA ASP A 58 6.10 -7.62 3.96
C ASP A 58 6.19 -8.85 4.89
N ASN A 59 6.91 -8.76 6.02
CA ASN A 59 7.04 -9.85 6.96
C ASN A 59 5.73 -10.13 7.73
N ASN A 60 4.92 -11.05 7.20
CA ASN A 60 3.68 -11.48 7.82
C ASN A 60 2.63 -10.34 8.00
N TYR A 61 2.45 -9.54 6.95
CA TYR A 61 1.46 -8.45 6.93
C TYR A 61 0.03 -8.93 7.28
N ALA A 62 -0.32 -10.19 7.01
CA ALA A 62 -1.62 -10.75 7.36
C ALA A 62 -1.84 -10.78 8.88
N HIS A 63 -0.82 -11.20 9.65
CA HIS A 63 -0.88 -11.15 11.10
C HIS A 63 -0.90 -9.71 11.62
N GLU A 64 -0.21 -8.78 10.94
CA GLU A 64 -0.26 -7.37 11.31
C GLU A 64 -1.65 -6.76 11.10
N LEU A 65 -2.31 -7.09 9.98
CA LEU A 65 -3.71 -6.75 9.75
C LEU A 65 -4.62 -7.30 10.86
N SER A 66 -4.41 -8.56 11.29
CA SER A 66 -5.14 -9.14 12.42
C SER A 66 -4.92 -8.35 13.71
N ARG A 67 -3.69 -7.92 14.01
CA ARG A 67 -3.36 -7.15 15.21
C ARG A 67 -3.98 -5.76 15.20
N VAL A 68 -3.82 -5.01 14.10
CA VAL A 68 -4.34 -3.65 13.94
C VAL A 68 -5.86 -3.66 14.04
N THR A 69 -6.53 -4.51 13.25
CA THR A 69 -8.00 -4.58 13.25
C THR A 69 -8.54 -5.20 14.53
N GLY A 70 -7.79 -6.10 15.18
CA GLY A 70 -8.10 -6.63 16.52
C GLY A 70 -8.03 -5.58 17.62
N ALA A 71 -7.20 -4.55 17.47
CA ALA A 71 -7.19 -3.37 18.33
C ALA A 71 -8.33 -2.38 18.02
N GLY A 72 -9.19 -2.68 17.05
CA GLY A 72 -10.31 -1.82 16.64
C GLY A 72 -9.91 -0.65 15.73
N LEU A 73 -8.66 -0.64 15.25
CA LEU A 73 -8.14 0.42 14.37
C LEU A 73 -8.43 0.11 12.90
N THR A 74 -8.59 1.17 12.12
CA THR A 74 -8.75 1.09 10.66
C THR A 74 -7.40 0.82 10.01
N ALA A 75 -7.37 0.00 8.96
CA ALA A 75 -6.15 -0.39 8.27
C ALA A 75 -6.17 -0.06 6.76
N ILE A 76 -4.99 0.24 6.21
CA ILE A 76 -4.69 0.32 4.78
C ILE A 76 -3.54 -0.67 4.50
N LEU A 77 -3.63 -1.45 3.42
CA LEU A 77 -2.59 -2.39 3.01
C LEU A 77 -1.71 -1.81 1.90
N SER A 78 -0.39 -1.86 2.07
CA SER A 78 0.60 -1.52 1.02
C SER A 78 1.71 -2.56 0.86
N ALA A 79 1.95 -3.39 1.89
CA ALA A 79 3.07 -4.31 1.97
C ALA A 79 3.35 -5.16 0.70
N PRO A 80 2.35 -5.82 0.09
CA PRO A 80 2.61 -6.65 -1.09
C PRO A 80 2.66 -5.84 -2.41
N TRP A 81 2.47 -4.53 -2.37
CA TRP A 81 2.33 -3.64 -3.52
C TRP A 81 3.40 -2.54 -3.56
N TYR A 82 4.65 -2.91 -3.28
CA TYR A 82 5.83 -2.10 -3.53
C TYR A 82 6.26 -2.27 -4.99
N LEU A 83 5.99 -1.25 -5.81
CA LEU A 83 6.28 -1.24 -7.25
C LEU A 83 7.68 -0.71 -7.53
N ASP A 84 8.32 -0.01 -6.60
CA ASP A 84 9.74 0.35 -6.68
C ASP A 84 10.65 -0.89 -6.74
N TYR A 85 10.25 -1.98 -6.09
CA TYR A 85 10.89 -3.29 -6.22
C TYR A 85 10.52 -3.96 -7.55
N ILE A 86 11.34 -3.70 -8.57
CA ILE A 86 11.21 -4.35 -9.88
C ILE A 86 11.77 -5.77 -9.85
N SER A 87 11.16 -6.67 -10.62
CA SER A 87 11.66 -8.02 -10.85
C SER A 87 11.44 -8.47 -12.29
N TYR A 88 12.25 -9.40 -12.78
CA TYR A 88 12.13 -9.87 -14.16
C TYR A 88 10.82 -10.63 -14.38
N GLY A 89 10.13 -10.34 -15.48
CA GLY A 89 8.92 -11.04 -15.91
C GLY A 89 7.62 -10.29 -15.61
N GLN A 90 6.57 -11.04 -15.30
CA GLN A 90 5.20 -10.52 -15.15
C GLN A 90 4.81 -10.36 -13.68
N ASP A 91 5.52 -9.48 -12.97
CA ASP A 91 5.29 -9.18 -11.54
C ASP A 91 3.89 -8.65 -11.24
N TRP A 92 3.20 -8.04 -12.21
CA TRP A 92 1.78 -7.63 -12.11
C TRP A 92 0.87 -8.78 -11.66
N LYS A 93 1.20 -10.03 -12.01
CA LYS A 93 0.45 -11.22 -11.56
C LYS A 93 0.56 -11.43 -10.05
N LYS A 94 1.73 -11.17 -9.46
CA LYS A 94 1.95 -11.20 -8.01
C LYS A 94 1.03 -10.19 -7.33
N TYR A 95 1.05 -8.94 -7.81
CA TYR A 95 0.21 -7.87 -7.26
C TYR A 95 -1.29 -8.15 -7.38
N TYR A 96 -1.72 -8.66 -8.55
CA TYR A 96 -3.11 -9.01 -8.82
C TYR A 96 -3.63 -10.17 -7.96
N SER A 97 -2.77 -11.14 -7.64
CA SER A 97 -3.15 -12.36 -6.92
C SER A 97 -3.31 -12.16 -5.41
N ILE A 98 -2.96 -10.99 -4.88
CA ILE A 98 -3.16 -10.65 -3.48
C ILE A 98 -4.66 -10.59 -3.17
N GLU A 99 -5.08 -11.32 -2.16
CA GLU A 99 -6.41 -11.20 -1.54
C GLU A 99 -6.28 -10.45 -0.20
N PRO A 100 -6.61 -9.14 -0.13
CA PRO A 100 -6.38 -8.32 1.06
C PRO A 100 -7.14 -8.79 2.29
N LEU A 101 -8.28 -9.46 2.12
CA LEU A 101 -9.10 -9.97 3.23
C LEU A 101 -8.69 -11.38 3.69
N ASN A 102 -7.63 -11.95 3.13
CA ASN A 102 -7.09 -13.25 3.52
C ASN A 102 -6.15 -13.12 4.73
N PHE A 103 -6.73 -12.73 5.88
CA PHE A 103 -6.04 -12.71 7.16
C PHE A 103 -6.95 -13.25 8.29
N PRO A 104 -6.39 -13.76 9.39
CA PRO A 104 -7.17 -14.22 10.54
C PRO A 104 -7.96 -13.08 11.19
N GLY A 105 -9.28 -13.18 11.21
CA GLY A 105 -10.12 -12.17 11.85
C GLY A 105 -11.61 -12.39 11.59
N SER A 106 -12.43 -11.83 12.47
CA SER A 106 -13.88 -11.78 12.30
C SER A 106 -14.28 -10.89 11.13
N GLU A 107 -15.51 -11.03 10.63
CA GLU A 107 -16.05 -10.14 9.59
C GLU A 107 -16.08 -8.66 10.04
N LYS A 108 -16.21 -8.40 11.34
CA LYS A 108 -16.09 -7.03 11.89
C LYS A 108 -14.67 -6.49 11.76
N GLN A 109 -13.66 -7.30 12.05
CA GLN A 109 -12.26 -6.92 11.85
C GLN A 109 -11.93 -6.68 10.37
N LYS A 110 -12.41 -7.56 9.48
CA LYS A 110 -12.23 -7.41 8.03
C LYS A 110 -12.81 -6.11 7.48
N LYS A 111 -13.93 -5.63 8.03
CA LYS A 111 -14.53 -4.33 7.65
C LYS A 111 -13.68 -3.12 8.04
N LEU A 112 -12.70 -3.27 8.93
CA LEU A 112 -11.76 -2.21 9.29
C LEU A 112 -10.61 -2.07 8.28
N LEU A 113 -10.41 -3.04 7.38
CA LEU A 113 -9.53 -2.85 6.22
C LEU A 113 -10.30 -2.07 5.15
N ILE A 114 -9.93 -0.80 4.96
CA ILE A 114 -10.67 0.12 4.08
C ILE A 114 -10.12 0.19 2.65
N GLY A 115 -9.01 -0.48 2.37
CA GLY A 115 -8.40 -0.51 1.04
C GLY A 115 -6.90 -0.71 1.11
N GLY A 116 -6.21 -0.10 0.15
CA GLY A 116 -4.76 -0.22 0.04
C GLY A 116 -4.14 0.71 -0.99
N GLU A 117 -2.82 0.67 -1.06
CA GLU A 117 -2.03 1.58 -1.90
C GLU A 117 -0.92 0.81 -2.63
N ALA A 118 -0.69 1.19 -3.89
CA ALA A 118 0.48 0.79 -4.65
C ALA A 118 1.57 1.84 -4.44
N CYS A 119 2.69 1.46 -3.83
CA CYS A 119 3.77 2.37 -3.50
C CYS A 119 4.84 2.37 -4.59
N LEU A 120 5.30 3.55 -4.99
CA LEU A 120 6.44 3.72 -5.90
C LEU A 120 7.41 4.72 -5.27
N TRP A 121 8.34 4.20 -4.45
CA TRP A 121 9.36 4.99 -3.79
C TRP A 121 10.40 5.56 -4.78
N GLY A 122 11.02 6.67 -4.39
CA GLY A 122 11.75 7.58 -5.28
C GLY A 122 13.24 7.30 -5.47
N GLU A 123 13.83 6.33 -4.77
CA GLU A 123 15.28 6.09 -4.74
C GLU A 123 15.87 5.87 -6.14
N PHE A 124 15.11 5.19 -7.00
CA PHE A 124 15.48 4.88 -8.37
C PHE A 124 14.42 5.33 -9.38
N VAL A 125 13.58 6.29 -8.99
CA VAL A 125 12.43 6.75 -9.78
C VAL A 125 12.46 8.26 -9.92
N ASP A 126 12.42 8.73 -11.16
CA ASP A 126 12.26 10.13 -11.50
C ASP A 126 11.36 10.28 -12.75
N ALA A 127 11.27 11.49 -13.30
CA ALA A 127 10.46 11.77 -14.48
C ALA A 127 10.83 10.91 -15.70
N THR A 128 12.06 10.39 -15.79
CA THR A 128 12.54 9.61 -16.94
C THR A 128 11.96 8.20 -16.97
N ASN A 129 11.57 7.65 -15.82
CA ASN A 129 11.17 6.24 -15.71
C ASN A 129 9.88 5.99 -14.90
N LEU A 130 9.31 7.02 -14.26
CA LEU A 130 8.12 6.88 -13.40
C LEU A 130 6.95 6.24 -14.13
N THR A 131 6.59 6.76 -15.30
CA THR A 131 5.39 6.31 -16.02
C THR A 131 5.47 4.85 -16.49
N PRO A 132 6.53 4.42 -17.21
CA PRO A 132 6.64 3.03 -17.63
C PRO A 132 6.80 2.08 -16.45
N ARG A 133 7.48 2.48 -15.37
CA ARG A 133 7.58 1.66 -14.16
C ARG A 133 6.22 1.52 -13.47
N LEU A 134 5.43 2.59 -13.37
CA LEU A 134 4.15 2.55 -12.65
C LEU A 134 3.08 1.79 -13.42
N TRP A 135 2.96 2.04 -14.72
CA TRP A 135 1.87 1.53 -15.56
C TRP A 135 2.38 0.49 -16.57
N PRO A 136 1.72 -0.67 -16.71
CA PRO A 136 0.39 -1.02 -16.20
C PRO A 136 0.42 -1.79 -14.85
N ARG A 137 1.57 -1.90 -14.18
CA ARG A 137 1.69 -2.72 -12.95
C ARG A 137 0.72 -2.26 -11.85
N ALA A 138 0.57 -0.94 -11.64
CA ALA A 138 -0.40 -0.39 -10.70
C ALA A 138 -1.86 -0.68 -11.07
N SER A 139 -2.17 -0.93 -12.34
CA SER A 139 -3.53 -1.30 -12.77
C SER A 139 -3.96 -2.65 -12.18
N ALA A 140 -3.02 -3.57 -11.92
CA ALA A 140 -3.32 -4.83 -11.23
C ALA A 140 -3.83 -4.59 -9.80
N VAL A 141 -3.20 -3.66 -9.08
CA VAL A 141 -3.63 -3.25 -7.74
C VAL A 141 -4.98 -2.52 -7.80
N GLY A 142 -5.15 -1.63 -8.78
CA GLY A 142 -6.42 -0.93 -9.01
C GLY A 142 -7.59 -1.88 -9.25
N GLU A 143 -7.42 -2.91 -10.08
CA GLU A 143 -8.48 -3.89 -10.31
C GLU A 143 -8.80 -4.70 -9.05
N ARG A 144 -7.79 -5.09 -8.27
CA ARG A 144 -7.96 -5.80 -7.00
C ARG A 144 -8.73 -4.98 -5.96
N LEU A 145 -8.49 -3.68 -5.89
CA LEU A 145 -9.13 -2.79 -4.92
C LEU A 145 -10.53 -2.33 -5.36
N TRP A 146 -10.85 -2.40 -6.65
CA TRP A 146 -12.14 -1.99 -7.20
C TRP A 146 -13.11 -3.15 -7.43
N SER A 147 -12.63 -4.25 -8.01
CA SER A 147 -13.49 -5.31 -8.53
C SER A 147 -13.95 -6.28 -7.45
N SER A 148 -15.00 -7.03 -7.76
CA SER A 148 -15.48 -8.10 -6.88
C SER A 148 -14.37 -9.10 -6.55
N ARG A 149 -14.42 -9.62 -5.31
CA ARG A 149 -13.44 -10.58 -4.77
C ARG A 149 -13.13 -11.76 -5.69
N ASN A 150 -14.14 -12.26 -6.39
CA ASN A 150 -14.07 -13.43 -7.28
C ASN A 150 -13.46 -13.15 -8.67
N VAL A 151 -13.14 -11.90 -9.01
CA VAL A 151 -12.47 -11.54 -10.27
C VAL A 151 -10.98 -11.80 -10.12
N THR A 152 -10.56 -13.06 -10.34
CA THR A 152 -9.17 -13.51 -10.07
C THR A 152 -8.51 -14.27 -11.22
N SER A 153 -9.21 -14.48 -12.35
CA SER A 153 -8.68 -15.21 -13.50
C SER A 153 -7.52 -14.46 -14.17
N LEU A 154 -6.30 -14.99 -14.05
CA LEU A 154 -5.11 -14.39 -14.67
C LEU A 154 -5.18 -14.34 -16.21
N LYS A 155 -5.84 -15.32 -16.84
CA LYS A 155 -5.99 -15.36 -18.30
C LYS A 155 -6.91 -14.24 -18.80
N ASP A 156 -8.03 -14.04 -18.12
CA ASP A 156 -8.97 -12.96 -18.45
C ASP A 156 -8.34 -11.59 -18.12
N ALA A 157 -7.73 -11.46 -16.95
CA ALA A 157 -7.02 -10.25 -16.54
C ALA A 157 -5.93 -9.85 -17.54
N TYR A 158 -5.10 -10.80 -18.01
CA TYR A 158 -4.09 -10.53 -19.05
C TYR A 158 -4.71 -9.95 -20.33
N THR A 159 -5.82 -10.54 -20.79
CA THR A 159 -6.52 -10.10 -22.01
C THR A 159 -7.07 -8.68 -21.85
N ARG A 160 -7.67 -8.36 -20.71
CA ARG A 160 -8.20 -7.01 -20.46
C ARG A 160 -7.09 -5.99 -20.19
N LEU A 161 -6.03 -6.38 -19.49
CA LEU A 161 -4.91 -5.52 -19.12
C LEU A 161 -4.07 -5.12 -20.34
N THR A 162 -3.79 -6.04 -21.27
CA THR A 162 -3.09 -5.73 -22.53
C THR A 162 -3.88 -4.72 -23.37
N ASN A 163 -5.19 -4.91 -23.51
CA ASN A 163 -6.08 -3.95 -24.16
C ASN A 163 -6.13 -2.60 -23.41
N HIS A 164 -6.18 -2.62 -22.07
CA HIS A 164 -6.14 -1.40 -21.27
C HIS A 164 -4.81 -0.64 -21.43
N ARG A 165 -3.68 -1.36 -21.50
CA ARG A 165 -2.36 -0.80 -21.76
C ARG A 165 -2.31 -0.09 -23.11
N CYS A 166 -2.82 -0.69 -24.18
CA CYS A 166 -2.90 -0.01 -25.47
C CYS A 166 -3.80 1.24 -25.42
N ARG A 167 -4.88 1.20 -24.64
CA ARG A 167 -5.73 2.39 -24.39
C ARG A 167 -4.99 3.49 -23.61
N MET A 168 -4.10 3.13 -22.67
CA MET A 168 -3.25 4.09 -21.95
C MET A 168 -2.26 4.76 -22.91
N LEU A 169 -1.59 3.99 -23.78
CA LEU A 169 -0.73 4.54 -24.83
C LEU A 169 -1.48 5.50 -25.75
N HIS A 170 -2.68 5.14 -26.19
CA HIS A 170 -3.50 6.00 -27.04
C HIS A 170 -3.83 7.35 -26.36
N ARG A 171 -3.87 7.37 -25.03
CA ARG A 171 -4.13 8.56 -24.19
C ARG A 171 -2.85 9.30 -23.76
N GLY A 172 -1.68 8.92 -24.28
CA GLY A 172 -0.42 9.60 -23.98
C GLY A 172 0.28 9.13 -22.70
N ILE A 173 -0.16 8.02 -22.09
CA ILE A 173 0.52 7.42 -20.94
C ILE A 173 1.46 6.33 -21.46
N ALA A 174 2.77 6.53 -21.31
CA ALA A 174 3.82 5.61 -21.76
C ALA A 174 3.94 4.35 -20.87
N ALA A 175 2.87 3.56 -20.80
CA ALA A 175 2.82 2.32 -20.03
C ALA A 175 3.68 1.22 -20.69
N GLU A 176 4.46 0.49 -19.90
CA GLU A 176 5.32 -0.60 -20.40
C GLU A 176 4.50 -1.79 -20.94
N PRO A 177 5.09 -2.67 -21.77
CA PRO A 177 4.40 -3.88 -22.24
C PRO A 177 4.10 -4.86 -21.10
N VAL A 178 2.98 -5.58 -21.19
CA VAL A 178 2.65 -6.68 -20.26
C VAL A 178 3.46 -7.94 -20.61
N PHE A 179 3.64 -8.21 -21.90
CA PHE A 179 4.45 -9.29 -22.46
C PHE A 179 4.66 -9.04 -23.98
N ILE A 180 5.09 -10.05 -24.75
CA ILE A 180 5.19 -9.96 -26.21
C ILE A 180 3.84 -9.58 -26.86
N GLY A 181 3.89 -8.72 -27.87
CA GLY A 181 2.71 -8.21 -28.59
C GLY A 181 2.96 -6.83 -29.20
N TYR A 182 1.91 -6.17 -29.65
CA TYR A 182 1.95 -4.80 -30.19
C TYR A 182 0.64 -4.05 -29.92
N CYS A 183 0.69 -2.73 -30.01
CA CYS A 183 -0.49 -1.85 -30.08
C CYS A 183 -0.50 -1.12 -31.42
N ALA A 184 -1.70 -0.85 -31.98
CA ALA A 184 -1.81 -0.11 -33.24
C ALA A 184 -1.22 1.32 -33.16
N ARG A 185 -1.17 1.90 -31.96
CA ARG A 185 -0.51 3.17 -31.66
C ARG A 185 0.47 2.95 -30.50
N GLU A 186 1.76 3.01 -30.81
CA GLU A 186 2.83 2.90 -29.82
C GLU A 186 3.12 4.24 -29.13
N ALA A 187 3.89 4.18 -28.04
CA ALA A 187 4.36 5.37 -27.32
C ALA A 187 5.13 6.30 -28.27
N ARG A 188 4.83 7.60 -28.20
CA ARG A 188 5.61 8.64 -28.88
C ARG A 188 6.62 9.17 -27.87
N GLY A 189 7.91 9.10 -28.21
CA GLY A 189 9.00 9.72 -27.45
C GLY A 189 8.98 11.23 -27.56
#